data_AF-A0A1L6HTN1-F1
#
_entry.id   AF-A0A1L6HTN1-F1
#
_cell.length_a   1.000
_cell.length_b   1.000
_cell.length_c   1.000
_cell.angle_alpha   90.00
_cell.angle_beta   90.00
_cell.angle_gamma   90.00
#
_symmetry.space_group_name_H-M   'P 1'
#
loop_
_entity.id
_entity.type
_entity.pdbx_description
1 polymer ?
#
loop_
_entity_poly.entity_id
_entity_poly.type
_entity_poly.pdbx_seq_one_letter_code
_entity_poly.pdbx_strand_id
1 'polypeptide(L)'
;MQASSYVYKGLEVQPLVFPRRPTKAGFSRSYEEGFDAAVRINEPGPKVDETRSRVFVLNVERAFGSSGDARRASTAYAEHLIDSCTADKTIWDCER
;
A
#
# COMPACT_ATOMS: atom_id res chain seq x y z
N MET A 1 4.25 -8.03 11.42
CA MET A 1 3.54 -6.91 10.76
C MET A 1 2.08 -7.29 10.71
N GLN A 2 1.21 -6.64 11.48
CA GLN A 2 -0.23 -6.87 11.39
C GLN A 2 -0.75 -5.91 10.33
N ALA A 3 -0.95 -6.41 9.11
CA ALA A 3 -1.57 -5.67 8.05
C ALA A 3 -3.08 -5.95 8.16
N SER A 4 -3.82 -5.02 8.75
CA SER A 4 -5.28 -5.03 8.69
C SER A 4 -5.70 -4.75 7.24
N SER A 5 -6.46 -5.66 6.63
CA SER A 5 -7.13 -5.37 5.36
C SER A 5 -8.55 -4.90 5.58
N TYR A 6 -9.08 -4.14 4.64
CA TYR A 6 -10.47 -3.68 4.61
C TYR A 6 -10.98 -3.70 3.16
N VAL A 7 -12.29 -3.72 2.97
CA VAL A 7 -12.90 -3.71 1.62
C VAL A 7 -13.32 -2.29 1.26
N TYR A 8 -12.91 -1.82 0.08
CA TYR A 8 -13.30 -0.53 -0.49
C TYR A 8 -13.78 -0.73 -1.94
N LYS A 9 -15.03 -0.34 -2.23
CA LYS A 9 -15.67 -0.51 -3.55
C LYS A 9 -15.54 -1.92 -4.15
N GLY A 10 -15.60 -2.95 -3.30
CA GLY A 10 -15.50 -4.36 -3.72
C GLY A 10 -14.08 -4.90 -3.87
N LEU A 11 -13.06 -4.07 -3.64
CA LEU A 11 -11.65 -4.45 -3.65
C LEU A 11 -11.14 -4.59 -2.22
N GLU A 12 -10.34 -5.62 -1.95
CA GLU A 12 -9.63 -5.73 -0.67
C GLU A 12 -8.38 -4.85 -0.72
N VAL A 13 -8.24 -3.98 0.28
CA VAL A 13 -7.15 -3.04 0.42
C VAL A 13 -6.33 -3.40 1.66
N GLN A 14 -5.03 -3.59 1.48
CA GLN A 14 -4.10 -3.96 2.53
C GLN A 14 -2.93 -2.96 2.58
N PRO A 15 -2.98 -1.97 3.50
CA PRO A 15 -1.87 -1.04 3.73
C PRO A 15 -0.61 -1.77 4.20
N LEU A 16 0.52 -1.45 3.57
CA LEU A 16 1.84 -2.00 3.87
C LEU A 16 2.75 -0.86 4.34
N VAL A 17 3.31 -0.98 5.53
CA VAL A 17 4.24 0.01 6.10
C VAL A 17 5.53 -0.68 6.48
N PHE A 18 6.65 -0.15 6.03
CA PHE A 18 7.97 -0.73 6.27
C PHE A 18 9.02 0.36 6.51
N PRO A 19 10.07 0.09 7.31
CA PRO A 19 11.17 1.03 7.50
C PRO A 19 11.89 1.31 6.18
N ARG A 20 12.24 2.57 5.92
CA ARG A 20 12.96 2.99 4.69
C ARG A 20 14.33 2.35 4.55
N ARG A 21 15.03 2.17 5.68
CA ARG A 21 16.22 1.31 5.74
C ARG A 21 15.99 0.12 6.64
N PRO A 22 16.42 -1.08 6.22
CA PRO A 22 16.44 -2.24 7.10
C PRO A 22 17.37 -1.92 8.28
N THR A 23 16.89 -2.12 9.50
CA THR A 23 17.72 -1.97 10.69
C THR A 23 18.93 -2.91 10.57
N LYS A 24 20.15 -2.37 10.49
CA LYS A 24 21.37 -3.19 10.54
C LYS A 24 21.37 -3.95 11.86
N ALA A 25 21.62 -5.26 11.80
CA ALA A 25 21.73 -6.09 13.00
C ALA A 25 22.80 -5.50 13.95
N GLY A 26 22.42 -5.22 15.19
CA GLY A 26 23.33 -4.73 16.24
C GLY A 26 23.26 -3.25 16.58
N PHE A 27 22.47 -2.43 15.86
CA PHE A 27 22.19 -1.05 16.26
C PHE A 27 20.77 -0.91 16.81
N SER A 28 20.60 -0.01 17.78
CA SER A 28 19.28 0.45 18.24
C SER A 28 18.42 0.78 17.03
N ARG A 29 17.12 0.46 17.08
CA ARG A 29 16.15 0.71 16.00
C ARG A 29 16.20 2.18 15.56
N SER A 30 17.09 2.53 14.64
CA SER A 30 17.14 3.86 14.06
C SER A 30 16.04 3.92 13.01
N TYR A 31 14.85 4.33 13.47
CA TYR A 31 13.78 4.80 12.59
C TYR A 31 14.05 6.24 12.13
N GLU A 32 15.27 6.76 12.27
CA GLU A 32 15.62 8.13 11.88
C GLU A 32 15.38 8.37 10.38
N GLU A 33 15.48 7.32 9.58
CA GLU A 33 15.19 7.38 8.14
C GLU A 33 13.70 7.23 7.80
N GLY A 34 12.85 7.06 8.82
CA GLY A 34 11.40 7.00 8.69
C GLY A 34 10.87 5.71 8.06
N PHE A 35 9.63 5.80 7.58
CA PHE A 35 8.87 4.70 7.00
C PHE A 35 8.49 5.01 5.57
N ASP A 36 8.49 3.97 4.75
CA ASP A 36 7.85 3.96 3.44
C ASP A 36 6.53 3.22 3.52
N ALA A 37 5.69 3.46 2.52
CA ALA A 37 4.36 2.93 2.45
C ALA A 37 4.11 2.33 1.06
N ALA A 38 3.33 1.25 1.04
CA ALA A 38 2.75 0.68 -0.15
C ALA A 38 1.33 0.22 0.19
N VAL A 39 0.57 -0.16 -0.82
CA VAL A 39 -0.73 -0.79 -0.63
C VAL A 39 -0.86 -1.97 -1.58
N ARG A 40 -1.30 -3.12 -1.05
CA ARG A 40 -1.75 -4.22 -1.88
C ARG A 40 -3.24 -4.07 -2.10
N ILE A 41 -3.68 -4.17 -3.35
CA ILE A 41 -5.09 -4.27 -3.69
C ILE A 41 -5.34 -5.65 -4.27
N ASN A 42 -6.39 -6.32 -3.80
CA ASN A 42 -6.88 -7.57 -4.37
C ASN A 42 -8.29 -7.36 -4.92
N GLU A 43 -8.51 -7.77 -6.16
CA GLU A 43 -9.83 -7.92 -6.76
C GLU A 43 -10.26 -9.38 -6.63
N PRO A 44 -11.35 -9.66 -5.90
CA PRO A 44 -11.84 -11.02 -5.73
C PRO A 44 -12.33 -11.57 -7.08
N GLY A 45 -11.74 -12.68 -7.50
CA GLY A 45 -12.19 -13.43 -8.67
C GLY A 45 -13.27 -14.47 -8.30
N PRO A 46 -14.05 -14.96 -9.28
CA PRO A 46 -14.96 -16.10 -9.10
C PRO A 46 -14.26 -17.35 -8.56
N LYS A 47 -12.97 -17.48 -8.85
CA LYS A 47 -12.08 -18.53 -8.35
C LYS A 47 -10.82 -17.93 -7.72
N VAL A 48 -10.19 -18.68 -6.83
CA VAL A 48 -8.97 -18.24 -6.12
C VAL A 48 -7.82 -17.91 -7.09
N ASP A 49 -7.70 -18.66 -8.19
CA ASP A 49 -6.73 -18.44 -9.26
C ASP A 49 -7.07 -17.24 -10.18
N GLU A 50 -8.31 -16.74 -10.11
CA GLU A 50 -8.78 -15.55 -10.84
C GLU A 50 -8.68 -14.26 -10.01
N THR A 51 -8.16 -14.34 -8.77
CA THR A 51 -7.93 -13.17 -7.92
C THR A 51 -6.78 -12.34 -8.47
N ARG A 52 -7.05 -11.09 -8.87
CA ARG A 52 -6.00 -10.16 -9.30
C ARG A 52 -5.45 -9.43 -8.09
N SER A 53 -4.13 -9.39 -7.96
CA SER A 53 -3.45 -8.71 -6.86
C SER A 53 -2.26 -7.91 -7.38
N ARG A 54 -2.11 -6.66 -6.93
CA ARG A 54 -0.92 -5.84 -7.18
C ARG A 54 -0.57 -5.02 -5.96
N VAL A 55 0.73 -4.78 -5.80
CA VAL A 55 1.25 -3.83 -4.82
C VAL A 55 1.57 -2.53 -5.52
N PHE A 56 1.03 -1.43 -5.02
CA PHE A 56 1.32 -0.08 -5.47
C PHE A 56 2.15 0.62 -4.39
N VAL A 57 3.34 1.06 -4.75
CA VAL A 57 4.26 1.73 -3.82
C VAL A 57 3.97 3.23 -3.82
N LEU A 58 3.94 3.86 -2.65
CA LEU A 58 3.80 5.30 -2.55
C LEU A 58 5.16 5.94 -2.82
N ASN A 59 5.33 6.52 -4.01
CA ASN A 59 6.54 7.23 -4.41
C ASN A 59 6.59 8.61 -3.72
N VAL A 60 7.04 8.63 -2.46
CA VAL A 60 7.22 9.87 -1.67
C VAL A 60 8.69 10.28 -1.61
N GLU A 61 8.98 11.56 -1.89
CA GLU A 61 10.34 12.10 -1.83
C GLU A 61 10.97 11.98 -0.43
N ARG A 62 10.15 12.12 0.62
CA ARG A 62 10.57 12.03 2.03
C ARG A 62 9.79 10.95 2.77
N ALA A 63 10.48 10.27 3.67
CA ALA A 63 9.90 9.22 4.50
C ALA A 63 8.85 9.78 5.44
N PHE A 64 7.89 8.94 5.80
CA PHE A 64 6.96 9.25 6.86
C PHE A 64 7.70 9.20 8.21
N GLY A 65 7.50 10.22 9.04
CA GLY A 65 8.11 10.28 10.37
C GLY A 65 7.58 9.21 11.34
N SER A 66 6.40 8.65 11.06
CA SER A 66 5.82 7.56 11.84
C SER A 66 5.14 6.51 10.97
N SER A 67 5.04 5.29 11.50
CA SER A 67 4.30 4.21 10.85
C SER A 67 2.80 4.50 10.75
N GLY A 68 2.25 5.32 11.65
CA GLY A 68 0.88 5.79 11.60
C GLY A 68 0.62 6.71 10.42
N ASP A 69 1.54 7.64 10.15
CA ASP A 69 1.44 8.55 8.99
C ASP A 69 1.55 7.76 7.68
N ALA A 70 2.52 6.84 7.59
CA ALA A 70 2.67 5.94 6.44
C ALA A 70 1.41 5.11 6.18
N ARG A 71 0.77 4.61 7.24
CA ARG A 71 -0.49 3.86 7.13
C ARG A 71 -1.62 4.74 6.61
N ARG A 72 -1.81 5.93 7.16
CA ARG A 72 -2.86 6.85 6.69
C ARG A 72 -2.62 7.26 5.23
N ALA A 73 -1.37 7.51 4.85
CA ALA A 73 -1.02 7.83 3.48
C ALA A 73 -1.31 6.66 2.52
N SER A 74 -0.94 5.43 2.87
CA SER A 74 -1.25 4.25 2.05
C SER A 74 -2.75 3.99 1.91
N THR A 75 -3.53 4.20 2.97
CA THR A 75 -4.99 4.15 2.91
C THR A 75 -5.54 5.21 1.94
N ALA A 76 -5.18 6.48 2.12
CA ALA A 76 -5.65 7.56 1.27
C ALA A 76 -5.23 7.40 -0.20
N TYR A 77 -4.02 6.91 -0.44
CA TYR A 77 -3.52 6.62 -1.78
C TYR A 77 -4.34 5.50 -2.46
N ALA A 78 -4.69 4.45 -1.72
CA ALA A 78 -5.50 3.36 -2.25
C ALA A 78 -6.90 3.82 -2.63
N GLU A 79 -7.56 4.57 -1.74
CA GLU A 79 -8.88 5.14 -2.01
C GLU A 79 -8.82 6.06 -3.23
N HIS A 80 -7.83 6.94 -3.32
CA HIS A 80 -7.62 7.81 -4.46
C HIS A 80 -7.38 7.04 -5.77
N LEU A 81 -6.57 5.98 -5.75
CA LEU A 81 -6.30 5.14 -6.91
C LEU A 81 -7.58 4.44 -7.41
N ILE A 82 -8.37 3.90 -6.49
CA ILE A 82 -9.64 3.24 -6.79
C ILE A 82 -10.68 4.26 -7.28
N ASP A 83 -10.73 5.44 -6.68
CA ASP A 83 -11.68 6.51 -7.07
C ASP A 83 -11.33 7.16 -8.41
N SER A 84 -10.05 7.20 -8.77
CA SER A 84 -9.58 7.79 -10.04
C SER A 84 -9.76 6.86 -11.24
N CYS A 85 -10.11 5.59 -11.01
CA CYS A 85 -10.45 4.66 -12.09
C CYS A 85 -11.86 4.93 -12.61
N THR A 86 -11.93 5.61 -13.75
CA THR A 86 -13.16 5.76 -14.54
C THR A 86 -13.59 4.41 -15.13
N ALA A 87 -14.89 4.22 -15.42
CA ALA A 87 -15.45 2.94 -15.89
C ALA A 87 -14.71 2.24 -17.05
N ASP A 88 -13.96 2.99 -17.87
CA ASP A 88 -13.18 2.47 -19.01
C ASP A 88 -11.71 2.15 -18.69
N LYS A 89 -11.24 2.35 -17.45
CA LYS A 89 -9.86 2.04 -17.01
C LYS A 89 -9.89 1.34 -15.67
N THR A 90 -9.23 0.19 -15.57
CA THR A 90 -9.08 -0.51 -14.30
C THR A 90 -7.84 -0.01 -13.55
N ILE A 91 -7.81 -0.17 -12.22
CA ILE A 91 -6.61 0.17 -11.40
C ILE A 91 -5.35 -0.55 -11.90
N TRP A 92 -5.51 -1.63 -12.64
CA TRP A 92 -4.44 -2.44 -13.20
C TRP A 92 -3.77 -1.78 -14.40
N ASP A 93 -4.48 -0.90 -15.11
CA ASP A 93 -4.01 -0.17 -16.29
C ASP A 93 -3.27 1.14 -15.94
N CYS A 94 -3.29 1.53 -14.66
CA CYS A 94 -2.78 2.82 -14.19
C CYS A 94 -1.25 2.89 -14.04
N GLU A 95 -0.49 1.84 -14.36
CA GLU A 95 0.98 1.88 -14.38
C GLU A 95 1.52 1.41 -15.74
N ARG A 96 2.28 2.30 -16.40
CA ARG A 96 3.13 2.01 -17.57
C ARG A 96 4.58 2.25 -17.22
#